data_AF-A0A6C0CPR9-F1
#
_entry.id   AF-A0A6C0CPR9-F1
#
_cell.length_a   1.000
_cell.length_b   1.000
_cell.length_c   1.000
_cell.angle_alpha   90.00
_cell.angle_beta   90.00
_cell.angle_gamma   90.00
#
_symmetry.space_group_name_H-M   'P 1'
#
loop_
_entity.id
_entity.type
_entity.pdbx_description
1 polymer ?
#
loop_
_entity_poly.entity_id
_entity_poly.type
_entity_poly.pdbx_seq_one_letter_code
_entity_poly.pdbx_strand_id
1 'polypeptide(L)'
;MNMKYLETLPDDIKNHILLFIPNTFMRFVNKFYSEIHRNYVTNILRDCPNNLIRSIIRQDDHLCLKTAIKLNYIKWNKTKKFKYKTQKFPNFYYYVRFLCQFYQANKCKETMIEFEKKKYIYEITRCEKNKKYKKSWFK
;
A
#
# COMPACT_ATOMS: atom_id res chain seq x y z
N MET A 1 8.83 -13.84 -1.13
CA MET A 1 9.79 -14.81 -1.73
C MET A 1 11.13 -14.54 -1.08
N ASN A 2 11.79 -15.54 -0.51
CA ASN A 2 13.04 -15.32 0.22
C ASN A 2 14.17 -15.12 -0.80
N MET A 3 14.52 -13.86 -1.08
CA MET A 3 15.42 -13.45 -2.17
C MET A 3 16.87 -13.95 -2.03
N LYS A 4 17.25 -14.49 -0.86
CA LYS A 4 18.60 -15.04 -0.61
C LYS A 4 19.03 -16.09 -1.64
N TYR A 5 18.10 -16.91 -2.13
CA TYR A 5 18.39 -17.96 -3.10
C TYR A 5 18.53 -17.44 -4.53
N LEU A 6 17.91 -16.31 -4.85
CA LEU A 6 18.07 -15.67 -6.15
C LEU A 6 19.47 -15.07 -6.26
N GLU A 7 19.97 -14.46 -5.19
CA GLU A 7 21.30 -13.82 -5.16
C GLU A 7 22.45 -14.82 -5.37
N THR A 8 22.25 -16.09 -4.96
CA THR A 8 23.24 -17.17 -5.13
C THR A 8 23.29 -17.76 -6.54
N LEU A 9 22.35 -17.41 -7.43
CA LEU A 9 22.31 -17.94 -8.80
C LEU A 9 23.27 -17.19 -9.74
N PRO A 10 23.84 -17.88 -10.75
CA PRO A 10 24.50 -17.22 -11.88
C PRO A 10 23.56 -16.24 -12.57
N ASP A 11 24.09 -15.13 -13.07
CA ASP A 11 23.29 -14.02 -13.61
C ASP A 11 22.45 -14.43 -14.83
N ASP A 12 22.97 -15.34 -15.65
CA ASP A 12 22.28 -15.92 -16.80
C ASP A 12 21.00 -16.64 -16.38
N ILE A 13 21.07 -17.43 -15.30
CA ILE A 13 19.92 -18.15 -14.74
C ILE A 13 18.94 -17.17 -14.08
N LYS A 14 19.43 -16.16 -13.36
CA LYS A 14 18.56 -15.10 -12.81
C LYS A 14 17.77 -14.43 -13.92
N ASN A 15 18.44 -14.01 -14.98
CA ASN A 15 17.81 -13.34 -16.12
C ASN A 15 16.77 -14.25 -16.78
N HIS A 16 17.06 -15.54 -16.93
CA HIS A 16 16.11 -16.50 -17.49
C HIS A 16 14.87 -16.68 -16.61
N ILE A 17 15.02 -16.83 -15.30
CA ILE A 17 13.89 -16.93 -14.36
C ILE A 17 13.05 -15.67 -14.40
N LEU A 18 13.68 -14.50 -14.46
CA LEU A 18 12.98 -13.22 -14.52
C LEU A 18 12.08 -13.12 -15.78
N LEU A 19 12.45 -13.72 -16.91
CA LEU A 19 11.59 -13.72 -18.10
C LEU A 19 10.22 -14.40 -17.88
N PHE A 20 10.14 -15.35 -16.95
CA PHE A 20 8.90 -16.09 -16.66
C PHE A 20 8.02 -15.41 -15.60
N ILE A 21 8.52 -14.38 -14.92
CA ILE A 21 7.73 -13.67 -13.92
C ILE A 21 6.98 -12.54 -14.63
N PRO A 22 5.63 -12.54 -14.59
CA PRO A 22 4.86 -11.48 -15.24
C PRO A 22 5.22 -10.11 -14.66
N ASN A 23 5.26 -9.07 -15.50
CA ASN A 23 5.59 -7.69 -15.10
C ASN A 23 4.74 -7.19 -13.91
N THR A 24 3.52 -7.70 -13.76
CA THR A 24 2.61 -7.43 -12.63
C THR A 24 3.18 -7.87 -11.27
N PHE A 25 4.03 -8.90 -11.26
CA PHE A 25 4.67 -9.46 -10.07
C PHE A 25 6.10 -8.97 -9.88
N MET A 26 6.76 -8.46 -10.92
CA MET A 26 8.16 -8.01 -10.84
C MET A 26 8.44 -6.90 -9.85
N ARG A 27 7.46 -6.03 -9.58
CA ARG A 27 7.54 -5.03 -8.52
C ARG A 27 7.81 -5.63 -7.13
N PHE A 28 7.45 -6.90 -6.92
CA PHE A 28 7.64 -7.62 -5.66
C PHE A 28 8.96 -8.41 -5.62
N VAL A 29 9.66 -8.50 -6.75
CA VAL A 29 10.89 -9.30 -6.87
C VAL A 29 12.12 -8.40 -6.68
N ASN A 30 12.14 -7.18 -7.20
CA ASN A 30 13.35 -6.36 -7.16
C ASN A 30 13.06 -4.86 -6.93
N LYS A 31 13.73 -4.28 -5.92
CA LYS A 31 13.68 -2.84 -5.61
C LYS A 31 14.16 -1.99 -6.80
N PHE A 32 15.18 -2.43 -7.53
CA PHE A 32 15.69 -1.77 -8.73
C PHE A 32 14.64 -1.73 -9.86
N TYR A 33 13.82 -2.78 -9.98
CA TYR A 33 12.74 -2.84 -10.96
C TYR A 33 11.64 -1.80 -10.68
N SER A 34 11.43 -1.45 -9.40
CA SER A 34 10.47 -0.41 -9.01
C SER A 34 10.91 1.01 -9.43
N GLU A 35 12.22 1.27 -9.57
CA GLU A 35 12.75 2.54 -10.07
C GLU A 35 12.65 2.63 -11.61
N ILE A 36 13.09 1.59 -12.33
CA ILE A 36 13.04 1.54 -13.80
C ILE A 36 11.59 1.58 -14.30
N HIS A 37 10.68 0.86 -13.65
CA HIS A 37 9.29 0.74 -14.08
C HIS A 37 8.33 1.64 -13.30
N ARG A 38 8.84 2.76 -12.78
CA ARG A 38 8.05 3.74 -12.03
C ARG A 38 6.78 4.19 -12.76
N ASN A 39 6.85 4.37 -14.07
CA ASN A 39 5.69 4.75 -14.90
C ASN A 39 4.63 3.65 -14.96
N TYR A 40 5.03 2.40 -15.15
CA TYR A 40 4.13 1.25 -15.15
C TYR A 40 3.46 1.06 -13.78
N VAL A 41 4.24 1.13 -12.70
CA VAL A 41 3.73 1.06 -11.32
C VAL A 41 2.73 2.20 -11.07
N THR A 42 3.06 3.42 -11.50
CA THR A 42 2.17 4.59 -11.36
C THR A 42 0.86 4.39 -12.12
N ASN A 43 0.89 3.82 -13.32
CA ASN A 43 -0.31 3.55 -14.12
C ASN A 43 -1.23 2.53 -13.45
N ILE A 44 -0.68 1.40 -12.97
CA ILE A 44 -1.45 0.39 -12.24
C ILE A 44 -2.04 0.96 -10.95
N LEU A 45 -1.27 1.78 -10.25
CA LEU A 45 -1.69 2.40 -9.00
C LEU A 45 -2.65 3.57 -9.19
N ARG A 46 -2.91 4.04 -10.41
CA ARG A 46 -3.86 5.13 -10.67
C ARG A 46 -5.29 4.72 -10.32
N ASP A 47 -5.70 3.51 -10.67
CA ASP A 47 -7.02 2.99 -10.31
C ASP A 47 -7.02 2.23 -8.98
N CYS A 48 -5.87 1.65 -8.62
CA CYS A 48 -5.59 0.92 -7.38
C CYS A 48 -6.79 0.10 -6.87
N PRO A 49 -7.15 -1.00 -7.56
CA PRO A 49 -8.29 -1.81 -7.18
C PRO A 49 -8.11 -2.42 -5.78
N ASN A 50 -9.24 -2.76 -5.14
CA ASN A 50 -9.25 -3.26 -3.76
C ASN A 50 -8.40 -4.52 -3.53
N ASN A 51 -8.23 -5.37 -4.55
CA ASN A 51 -7.39 -6.55 -4.46
C ASN A 51 -5.89 -6.20 -4.49
N LEU A 52 -5.53 -5.18 -5.27
CA LEU A 52 -4.16 -4.69 -5.34
C LEU A 52 -3.75 -4.03 -4.01
N ILE A 53 -4.60 -3.18 -3.43
CA ILE A 53 -4.26 -2.55 -2.14
C ILE A 53 -4.09 -3.59 -1.03
N ARG A 54 -4.91 -4.66 -1.04
CA ARG A 54 -4.75 -5.79 -0.11
C ARG A 54 -3.43 -6.50 -0.33
N SER A 55 -3.04 -6.74 -1.59
CA SER A 55 -1.77 -7.38 -1.92
C SER A 55 -0.58 -6.55 -1.44
N ILE A 56 -0.61 -5.24 -1.70
CA ILE A 56 0.43 -4.30 -1.27
C ILE A 56 0.60 -4.37 0.26
N ILE A 57 -0.51 -4.30 1.00
CA ILE A 57 -0.46 -4.28 2.47
C ILE A 57 -0.05 -5.63 3.06
N ARG A 58 -0.54 -6.75 2.51
CA ARG A 58 -0.14 -8.10 2.96
C ARG A 58 1.35 -8.37 2.82
N GLN A 59 2.00 -7.71 1.87
CA GLN A 59 3.43 -7.84 1.61
C GLN A 59 4.27 -6.71 2.25
N ASP A 60 3.62 -5.81 3.01
CA ASP A 60 4.23 -4.62 3.60
C ASP A 60 5.02 -3.76 2.59
N ASP A 61 4.50 -3.68 1.35
CA ASP A 61 5.10 -2.94 0.24
C ASP A 61 4.80 -1.43 0.37
N HIS A 62 5.51 -0.81 1.29
CA HIS A 62 5.36 0.59 1.65
C HIS A 62 5.66 1.57 0.48
N LEU A 63 6.51 1.20 -0.48
CA LEU A 63 6.82 2.05 -1.64
C LEU A 63 5.62 2.14 -2.59
N CYS A 64 4.99 1.00 -2.89
CA CYS A 64 3.76 0.98 -3.67
C CYS A 64 2.63 1.67 -2.90
N LEU A 65 2.51 1.44 -1.59
CA LEU A 65 1.49 2.11 -0.77
C LEU A 65 1.67 3.64 -0.78
N LYS A 66 2.90 4.14 -0.63
CA LYS A 66 3.22 5.57 -0.68
C LYS A 66 2.75 6.19 -1.98
N THR A 67 3.01 5.52 -3.10
CA THR A 67 2.59 5.97 -4.43
C THR A 67 1.06 5.90 -4.58
N ALA A 68 0.44 4.80 -4.15
CA ALA A 68 -1.01 4.61 -4.18
C ALA A 68 -1.75 5.70 -3.40
N ILE A 69 -1.28 6.03 -2.18
CA ILE A 69 -1.84 7.10 -1.36
C ILE A 69 -1.70 8.45 -2.07
N LYS A 70 -0.51 8.77 -2.62
CA LYS A 70 -0.28 10.04 -3.33
C LYS A 70 -1.27 10.22 -4.49
N LEU A 71 -1.54 9.16 -5.25
CA LEU A 71 -2.43 9.20 -6.40
C LEU A 71 -3.91 9.19 -6.01
N ASN A 72 -4.29 8.46 -4.97
CA ASN A 72 -5.70 8.13 -4.71
C ASN A 72 -6.29 8.78 -3.45
N TYR A 73 -5.51 9.47 -2.62
CA TYR A 73 -5.97 9.95 -1.31
C TYR A 73 -7.31 10.71 -1.38
N ILE A 74 -7.46 11.62 -2.34
CA ILE A 74 -8.69 12.42 -2.50
C ILE A 74 -9.89 11.50 -2.79
N LYS A 75 -9.74 10.56 -3.75
CA LYS A 75 -10.74 9.56 -4.11
C LYS A 75 -11.09 8.68 -2.90
N TRP A 76 -10.08 8.18 -2.21
CA TRP A 76 -10.25 7.31 -1.04
C TRP A 76 -10.93 8.03 0.13
N ASN A 77 -10.66 9.32 0.34
CA ASN A 77 -11.29 10.11 1.39
C ASN A 77 -12.76 10.45 1.05
N LYS A 78 -13.07 10.65 -0.23
CA LYS A 78 -14.44 10.90 -0.73
C LYS A 78 -15.30 9.64 -0.77
N THR A 79 -14.71 8.46 -0.96
CA THR A 79 -15.43 7.18 -1.01
C THR A 79 -15.93 6.81 0.39
N LYS A 80 -17.17 7.19 0.72
CA LYS A 80 -17.77 7.01 2.06
C LYS A 80 -18.37 5.62 2.26
N LYS A 81 -18.68 5.29 3.52
CA LYS A 81 -19.45 4.10 3.93
C LYS A 81 -18.87 2.77 3.41
N PHE A 82 -17.55 2.69 3.30
CA PHE A 82 -16.89 1.47 2.84
C PHE A 82 -17.11 0.33 3.85
N LYS A 83 -17.40 -0.88 3.37
CA LYS A 83 -17.66 -2.05 4.21
C LYS A 83 -16.68 -3.16 3.89
N TYR A 84 -16.15 -3.81 4.92
CA TYR A 84 -15.37 -5.03 4.78
C TYR A 84 -15.73 -5.98 5.91
N LYS A 85 -16.17 -7.19 5.55
CA LYS A 85 -16.81 -8.15 6.47
C LYS A 85 -17.94 -7.46 7.25
N THR A 86 -17.94 -7.57 8.58
CA THR A 86 -18.93 -6.93 9.46
C THR A 86 -18.58 -5.48 9.83
N GLN A 87 -17.41 -4.99 9.43
CA GLN A 87 -16.93 -3.66 9.80
C GLN A 87 -17.27 -2.60 8.75
N LYS A 88 -17.71 -1.44 9.23
CA LYS A 88 -18.02 -0.26 8.41
C LYS A 88 -16.98 0.83 8.69
N PHE A 89 -16.45 1.43 7.62
CA PHE A 89 -15.44 2.48 7.68
C PHE A 89 -16.02 3.81 7.19
N PRO A 90 -15.57 4.95 7.76
CA PRO A 90 -16.05 6.28 7.33
C PRO A 90 -15.73 6.53 5.86
N ASN A 91 -14.57 6.08 5.42
CA ASN A 91 -14.14 6.15 4.03
C ASN A 91 -13.15 5.01 3.70
N PHE A 92 -12.75 4.91 2.43
CA PHE A 92 -11.80 3.90 1.98
C PHE A 92 -10.42 4.05 2.62
N TYR A 93 -9.97 5.29 2.88
CA TYR A 93 -8.69 5.54 3.52
C TYR A 93 -8.61 4.91 4.94
N TYR A 94 -9.68 4.99 5.72
CA TYR A 94 -9.77 4.32 7.03
C TYR A 94 -9.81 2.79 6.92
N TYR A 95 -10.37 2.25 5.84
CA TYR A 95 -10.28 0.82 5.55
C TYR A 95 -8.83 0.41 5.27
N VAL A 96 -8.06 1.22 4.54
CA VAL A 96 -6.63 0.97 4.28
C VAL A 96 -5.83 1.00 5.59
N ARG A 97 -6.09 1.97 6.49
CA ARG A 97 -5.51 1.98 7.85
C ARG A 97 -5.78 0.67 8.59
N PHE A 98 -7.05 0.25 8.61
CA PHE A 98 -7.43 -1.01 9.25
C PHE A 98 -6.67 -2.21 8.68
N LEU A 99 -6.51 -2.30 7.35
CA LEU A 99 -5.77 -3.39 6.74
C LEU A 99 -4.31 -3.43 7.20
N CYS A 100 -3.63 -2.28 7.31
CA CYS A 100 -2.25 -2.22 7.78
C CYS A 100 -2.12 -2.79 9.19
N GLN A 101 -3.08 -2.49 10.08
CA GLN A 101 -3.11 -3.04 11.44
C GLN A 101 -3.47 -4.53 11.44
N PHE A 102 -4.46 -4.93 10.64
CA PHE A 102 -4.94 -6.31 10.56
C PHE A 102 -3.86 -7.28 10.06
N TYR A 103 -3.03 -6.86 9.11
CA TYR A 103 -1.93 -7.68 8.57
C TYR A 103 -0.57 -7.40 9.21
N GLN A 104 -0.50 -6.58 10.26
CA GLN A 104 0.77 -6.19 10.92
C GLN A 104 1.81 -5.61 9.93
N ALA A 105 1.34 -4.85 8.95
CA ALA A 105 2.17 -4.24 7.92
C ALA A 105 2.80 -2.94 8.46
N ASN A 106 3.91 -3.09 9.19
CA ASN A 106 4.53 -2.01 9.96
C ASN A 106 5.06 -0.87 9.07
N LYS A 107 5.77 -1.17 7.98
CA LYS A 107 6.30 -0.13 7.08
C LYS A 107 5.17 0.60 6.35
N CYS A 108 4.12 -0.12 5.99
CA CYS A 108 2.90 0.46 5.44
C CYS A 108 2.19 1.36 6.47
N LYS A 109 2.07 0.94 7.73
CA LYS A 109 1.53 1.75 8.84
C LYS A 109 2.34 3.04 9.00
N GLU A 110 3.67 2.94 9.06
CA GLU A 110 4.58 4.10 9.15
C GLU A 110 4.40 5.07 7.99
N THR A 111 4.33 4.56 6.76
CA THR A 111 4.11 5.37 5.55
C THR A 111 2.79 6.14 5.62
N MET A 112 1.73 5.51 6.12
CA MET A 112 0.45 6.20 6.32
C MET A 112 0.57 7.30 7.37
N ILE A 113 1.21 7.02 8.52
CA ILE A 113 1.43 8.00 9.59
C ILE A 113 2.26 9.18 9.08
N GLU A 114 3.32 8.93 8.32
CA GLU A 114 4.16 9.97 7.72
C GLU A 114 3.35 10.85 6.75
N PHE A 115 2.50 10.23 5.92
CA PHE A 115 1.61 10.95 5.02
C PHE A 115 0.60 11.84 5.80
N GLU A 116 0.00 11.31 6.87
CA GLU A 116 -0.93 12.05 7.72
C GLU A 116 -0.26 13.27 8.39
N LYS A 117 0.99 13.11 8.85
CA LYS A 117 1.80 14.19 9.40
C LYS A 117 2.13 15.26 8.35
N LYS A 118 2.55 14.86 7.15
CA LYS A 118 2.97 15.78 6.07
C LYS A 118 1.84 16.61 5.47
N LYS A 119 0.64 16.03 5.31
CA LYS A 119 -0.46 16.69 4.60
C LYS A 119 -1.26 17.68 5.44
N TYR A 120 -0.91 17.92 6.72
CA TYR A 120 -1.81 18.56 7.68
C TYR A 120 -3.23 17.97 7.55
N ILE A 121 -3.36 16.63 7.62
CA ILE A 121 -4.66 15.98 7.89
C ILE A 121 -4.99 16.20 9.39
N TYR A 122 -4.81 17.45 9.83
CA TYR A 122 -5.07 17.98 11.15
C TYR A 122 -6.43 18.68 11.17
N GLU A 123 -6.96 19.11 10.02
CA GLU A 123 -8.24 19.85 9.94
C GLU A 123 -9.44 18.97 9.53
N ILE A 124 -9.28 17.99 8.64
CA ILE A 124 -10.41 17.15 8.16
C ILE A 124 -10.80 16.03 9.17
N THR A 125 -9.91 15.71 10.10
CA THR A 125 -10.09 14.69 11.15
C THR A 125 -10.82 15.21 12.40
N ARG A 126 -11.22 16.49 12.42
CA ARG A 126 -11.89 17.17 13.55
C ARG A 126 -13.38 16.86 13.69
N CYS A 127 -14.01 16.16 12.72
CA CYS A 127 -15.39 15.67 12.93
C CYS A 127 -15.41 14.61 14.05
N GLU A 128 -16.09 14.93 15.15
CA GLU A 128 -16.20 14.09 16.35
C GLU A 128 -16.62 12.63 16.08
N LYS A 129 -17.34 12.41 14.98
CA LYS A 129 -17.80 11.10 14.48
C LYS A 129 -16.67 10.08 14.25
N ASN A 130 -15.41 10.51 14.12
CA ASN A 130 -14.27 9.62 13.84
C ASN A 130 -13.33 9.37 15.03
N LYS A 131 -13.65 9.86 16.25
CA LYS A 131 -12.81 9.71 17.46
C LYS A 131 -12.38 8.25 17.72
N LYS A 132 -13.24 7.27 17.42
CA LYS A 132 -12.97 5.83 17.64
C LYS A 132 -11.81 5.27 16.80
N TYR A 133 -11.56 5.79 15.60
CA TYR A 133 -10.47 5.34 14.73
C TYR A 133 -9.12 5.99 15.08
N LYS A 134 -9.12 6.98 15.98
CA LYS A 134 -7.90 7.70 16.42
C LYS A 134 -7.17 6.96 17.54
N LYS A 135 -7.91 6.47 18.54
CA LYS A 135 -7.33 5.88 19.77
C LYS A 135 -6.51 4.59 19.54
N SER A 136 -6.75 3.86 18.45
CA SER A 136 -6.07 2.59 18.16
C SER A 136 -4.89 2.69 17.20
N TRP A 137 -4.67 3.84 16.56
CA TRP A 137 -3.76 3.94 15.41
C TRP A 137 -2.35 4.41 15.76
N PHE A 138 -2.24 5.32 16.72
CA PHE A 138 -0.96 5.86 17.21
C PHE A 138 -0.43 5.13 18.46
N LYS A 139 -1.15 4.09 18.90
CA LYS A 139 -0.64 3.08 19.82
C LYS A 139 0.08 2.00 19.01
#